data_AF-A0A2N2HEK9-F1
#
_entry.id   AF-A0A2N2HEK9-F1
#
_cell.length_a   1.000
_cell.length_b   1.000
_cell.length_c   1.000
_cell.angle_alpha   90.00
_cell.angle_beta   90.00
_cell.angle_gamma   90.00
#
_symmetry.space_group_name_H-M   'P 1'
#
loop_
_entity.id
_entity.type
_entity.pdbx_description
1 polymer ?
#
loop_
_entity_poly.entity_id
_entity_poly.type
_entity_poly.pdbx_seq_one_letter_code
_entity_poly.pdbx_strand_id
1 'polypeptide(L)'
;MESILRQNNLSLLRDIDRLRHLLQERSRLLPQEWQSYCKWTQDKCEAIHRKVNQNLRDLDYGQPNLLPDILSQTQAVTRTFFQLARQASPVLRGSDIDRAALRVLLWTHMSHSRTKDIPMAVSNEDFSIWPVIPTMYLLPCTVQHSLLYMPLFFHEFGHLLYALHHMEMDELVKSLQEKIAEILTPMSHLDDSMAADVAQEQQIVVERWYEWTQELFCDAVGLTIGGSSFVRAFSMYLRMRGRDHFFVPKQDLELQSHPVTWLRIRILAACLRAMSLKEMADEIERQWEQIAGTMKVKEDYFGFYSEDFLEPVQATLSDMLTEAGPVGLDSPVSTTPGVNGYSNPVPVLMEAWDYFLTSPADYEEWEKKALSDILLNTN
;
A
#
# COMPACT_ATOMS: atom_id res chain seq x y z
N MET A 1 -16.99 -23.09 -35.35
CA MET A 1 -16.85 -21.86 -34.53
C MET A 1 -17.96 -21.78 -33.48
N GLU A 2 -19.23 -21.79 -33.90
CA GLU A 2 -20.39 -21.74 -32.99
C GLU A 2 -20.35 -22.79 -31.86
N SER A 3 -20.10 -24.07 -32.19
CA SER A 3 -19.98 -25.15 -31.20
C SER A 3 -18.88 -24.91 -30.16
N ILE A 4 -17.73 -24.37 -30.60
CA ILE A 4 -16.59 -24.02 -29.74
C ILE A 4 -16.98 -22.86 -28.81
N LEU A 5 -17.59 -21.81 -29.34
CA LEU A 5 -18.05 -20.67 -28.54
C LEU A 5 -19.10 -21.09 -27.51
N ARG A 6 -20.04 -21.96 -27.90
CA ARG A 6 -21.06 -22.50 -26.99
C ARG A 6 -20.42 -23.31 -25.86
N GLN A 7 -19.50 -24.22 -26.17
CA GLN A 7 -18.79 -25.01 -25.17
C GLN A 7 -18.01 -24.14 -24.18
N ASN A 8 -17.28 -23.13 -24.68
CA ASN A 8 -16.52 -22.22 -23.83
C ASN A 8 -17.43 -21.38 -22.91
N ASN A 9 -18.52 -20.82 -23.44
CA ASN A 9 -19.46 -20.06 -22.61
C ASN A 9 -20.16 -20.95 -21.58
N LEU A 10 -20.53 -22.19 -21.91
CA LEU A 10 -21.09 -23.13 -20.94
C LEU A 10 -20.09 -23.51 -19.83
N SER A 11 -18.83 -23.75 -20.18
CA SER A 11 -17.79 -24.02 -19.18
C SER A 11 -17.57 -22.81 -18.26
N LEU A 12 -17.48 -21.62 -18.85
CA LEU A 12 -17.31 -20.38 -18.10
C LEU A 12 -18.50 -20.11 -17.17
N LEU A 13 -19.72 -20.35 -17.65
CA LEU A 13 -20.95 -20.22 -16.85
C LEU A 13 -20.89 -21.11 -15.60
N ARG A 14 -20.49 -22.38 -15.75
CA ARG A 14 -20.33 -23.32 -14.64
C ARG A 14 -19.32 -22.82 -13.59
N ASP A 15 -18.19 -22.29 -14.04
CA ASP A 15 -17.15 -21.80 -13.12
C ASP A 15 -17.61 -20.51 -12.39
N ILE A 16 -18.36 -19.65 -13.09
CA ILE A 16 -19.02 -18.48 -12.48
C ILE A 16 -20.03 -18.91 -11.43
N ASP A 17 -20.91 -19.88 -11.73
CA ASP A 17 -21.92 -20.36 -10.78
C ASP A 17 -21.30 -20.99 -9.54
N ARG A 18 -20.18 -21.72 -9.72
CA ARG A 18 -19.40 -22.24 -8.59
C ARG A 18 -18.87 -21.11 -7.71
N LEU A 19 -18.29 -20.07 -8.30
CA LEU A 19 -17.80 -18.91 -7.55
C LEU A 19 -18.95 -18.19 -6.83
N ARG A 20 -20.09 -17.97 -7.50
CA ARG A 20 -21.29 -17.37 -6.89
C ARG A 20 -21.76 -18.14 -5.66
N HIS A 21 -21.83 -19.47 -5.76
CA HIS A 21 -22.21 -20.32 -4.63
C HIS A 21 -21.24 -20.16 -3.45
N LEU A 22 -19.93 -20.23 -3.70
CA LEU A 22 -18.92 -20.06 -2.65
C LEU A 22 -19.00 -18.68 -1.99
N LEU A 23 -19.19 -17.63 -2.78
CA LEU A 23 -19.36 -16.26 -2.28
C LEU A 23 -20.62 -16.12 -1.41
N GLN A 24 -21.73 -16.75 -1.80
CA GLN A 24 -22.99 -16.72 -1.03
C GLN A 24 -22.90 -17.50 0.28
N GLU A 25 -22.20 -18.62 0.29
CA GLU A 25 -21.95 -19.38 1.53
C GLU A 25 -21.07 -18.58 2.49
N ARG A 26 -19.97 -18.01 1.97
CA ARG A 26 -19.01 -17.27 2.77
C ARG A 26 -19.54 -15.94 3.27
N SER A 27 -20.35 -15.22 2.49
CA SER A 27 -20.83 -13.88 2.86
C SER A 27 -21.60 -13.83 4.18
N ARG A 28 -22.17 -14.95 4.62
CA ARG A 28 -22.90 -15.05 5.90
C ARG A 28 -22.01 -15.17 7.12
N LEU A 29 -20.76 -15.60 6.92
CA LEU A 29 -19.76 -15.82 7.97
C LEU A 29 -18.75 -14.68 8.03
N LEU A 30 -18.80 -13.74 7.09
CA LEU A 30 -17.85 -12.64 7.04
C LEU A 30 -18.25 -11.52 8.01
N PRO A 31 -17.25 -10.87 8.61
CA PRO A 31 -17.47 -9.65 9.35
C PRO A 31 -18.23 -8.58 8.57
N GLN A 32 -18.97 -7.74 9.31
CA GLN A 32 -19.72 -6.63 8.74
C GLN A 32 -18.82 -5.67 7.95
N GLU A 33 -17.59 -5.49 8.41
CA GLU A 33 -16.57 -4.63 7.83
C GLU A 33 -16.28 -4.98 6.35
N TRP A 34 -16.52 -6.23 5.94
CA TRP A 34 -16.31 -6.70 4.57
C TRP A 34 -17.53 -6.64 3.66
N GLN A 35 -18.70 -6.25 4.16
CA GLN A 35 -19.95 -6.34 3.42
C GLN A 35 -19.91 -5.56 2.10
N SER A 36 -19.32 -4.36 2.08
CA SER A 36 -19.18 -3.55 0.86
C SER A 36 -18.34 -4.26 -0.20
N TYR A 37 -17.23 -4.89 0.19
CA TYR A 37 -16.35 -5.63 -0.72
C TYR A 37 -17.01 -6.93 -1.20
N CYS A 38 -17.66 -7.66 -0.29
CA CYS A 38 -18.39 -8.87 -0.61
C CYS A 38 -19.53 -8.58 -1.61
N LYS A 39 -20.31 -7.53 -1.35
CA LYS A 39 -21.36 -7.05 -2.25
C LYS A 39 -20.80 -6.68 -3.62
N TRP A 40 -19.71 -5.91 -3.67
CA TRP A 40 -19.06 -5.58 -4.94
C TRP A 40 -18.67 -6.84 -5.72
N THR A 41 -18.06 -7.81 -5.04
CA THR A 41 -17.61 -9.07 -5.66
C THR A 41 -18.79 -9.87 -6.21
N GLN A 42 -19.89 -9.98 -5.44
CA GLN A 42 -21.12 -10.63 -5.86
C GLN A 42 -21.77 -9.92 -7.06
N ASP A 43 -21.88 -8.59 -7.03
CA ASP A 43 -22.46 -7.78 -8.10
C ASP A 43 -21.65 -7.91 -9.41
N LYS A 44 -20.31 -7.93 -9.32
CA LYS A 44 -19.43 -8.19 -10.47
C LYS A 44 -19.60 -9.60 -11.01
N CYS A 45 -19.69 -10.59 -10.11
CA CYS A 45 -19.92 -11.98 -10.50
C CYS A 45 -21.24 -12.13 -11.27
N GLU A 46 -22.30 -11.47 -10.79
CA GLU A 46 -23.61 -11.43 -11.45
C GLU A 46 -23.56 -10.72 -12.81
N ALA A 47 -22.79 -9.63 -12.92
CA ALA A 47 -22.62 -8.94 -14.20
C ALA A 47 -21.94 -9.83 -15.26
N ILE A 48 -20.90 -10.60 -14.88
CA ILE A 48 -20.22 -11.56 -15.76
C ILE A 48 -21.18 -12.70 -16.12
N HIS A 49 -21.90 -13.25 -15.13
CA HIS A 49 -22.94 -14.27 -15.33
C HIS A 49 -23.97 -13.84 -16.38
N ARG A 50 -24.50 -12.61 -16.29
CA ARG A 50 -25.45 -12.06 -17.28
C ARG A 50 -24.84 -11.95 -18.68
N LYS A 51 -23.57 -11.54 -18.81
CA LYS A 51 -22.89 -11.45 -20.11
C LYS A 51 -22.69 -12.81 -20.78
N VAL A 52 -22.29 -13.84 -20.02
CA VAL A 52 -22.16 -15.20 -20.56
C VAL A 52 -23.51 -15.75 -21.03
N ASN A 53 -24.58 -15.51 -20.26
CA ASN A 53 -25.93 -15.87 -20.67
C ASN A 53 -26.38 -15.11 -21.94
N GLN A 54 -25.99 -13.85 -22.10
CA GLN A 54 -26.25 -13.10 -23.32
C GLN A 54 -25.53 -13.73 -24.53
N ASN A 55 -24.24 -14.05 -24.41
CA ASN A 55 -23.51 -14.75 -25.46
C ASN A 55 -24.17 -16.07 -25.87
N LEU A 56 -24.65 -16.85 -24.91
CA LEU A 56 -25.36 -18.11 -25.18
C LEU A 56 -26.68 -17.87 -25.93
N ARG A 57 -27.45 -16.85 -25.54
CA ARG A 57 -28.67 -16.44 -26.26
C ARG A 57 -28.36 -15.96 -27.67
N ASP A 58 -27.28 -15.21 -27.86
CA ASP A 58 -26.90 -14.70 -29.19
C ASP A 58 -26.46 -15.83 -30.13
N LEU A 59 -25.82 -16.88 -29.58
CA LEU A 59 -25.54 -18.11 -30.31
C LEU A 59 -26.82 -18.87 -30.71
N ASP A 60 -27.89 -18.81 -29.91
CA ASP A 60 -29.17 -19.47 -30.22
C ASP A 60 -29.90 -18.85 -31.42
N TYR A 61 -29.58 -17.60 -31.82
CA TYR A 61 -30.12 -17.00 -33.04
C TYR A 61 -29.55 -17.62 -34.33
N GLY A 62 -28.44 -18.36 -34.25
CA GLY A 62 -27.84 -19.05 -35.40
C GLY A 62 -27.33 -18.13 -36.52
N GLN A 63 -26.99 -16.87 -36.19
CA GLN A 63 -26.58 -15.85 -37.16
C GLN A 63 -25.04 -15.81 -37.31
N PRO A 64 -24.45 -16.23 -38.45
CA PRO A 64 -23.00 -16.35 -38.60
C PRO A 64 -22.23 -15.03 -38.48
N ASN A 65 -22.86 -13.90 -38.81
CA ASN A 65 -22.27 -12.56 -38.71
C ASN A 65 -22.06 -12.10 -37.26
N LEU A 66 -22.74 -12.70 -36.27
CA LEU A 66 -22.55 -12.38 -34.85
C LEU A 66 -21.35 -13.12 -34.24
N LEU A 67 -20.83 -14.17 -34.88
CA LEU A 67 -19.78 -15.02 -34.30
C LEU A 67 -18.49 -14.27 -33.94
N PRO A 68 -17.98 -13.30 -34.73
CA PRO A 68 -16.82 -12.51 -34.34
C PRO A 68 -17.05 -11.68 -33.07
N ASP A 69 -18.24 -11.08 -32.94
CA ASP A 69 -18.60 -10.27 -31.77
C ASP A 69 -18.75 -11.15 -30.53
N ILE A 70 -19.42 -12.29 -30.65
CA ILE A 70 -19.57 -13.27 -29.56
C ILE A 70 -18.19 -13.79 -29.12
N LEU A 71 -17.26 -14.05 -30.06
CA LEU A 71 -15.89 -14.44 -29.73
C LEU A 71 -15.17 -13.35 -28.93
N SER A 72 -15.21 -12.11 -29.40
CA SER A 72 -14.59 -10.96 -28.72
C SER A 72 -15.16 -10.79 -27.31
N GLN A 73 -16.49 -10.85 -27.17
CA GLN A 73 -17.17 -10.77 -25.87
C GLN A 73 -16.80 -11.94 -24.96
N THR A 74 -16.77 -13.17 -25.47
CA THR A 74 -16.38 -14.36 -24.70
C THR A 74 -14.96 -14.19 -24.14
N GLN A 75 -14.00 -13.77 -24.97
CA GLN A 75 -12.62 -13.55 -24.53
C GLN A 75 -12.52 -12.44 -23.48
N ALA A 76 -13.26 -11.33 -23.66
CA ALA A 76 -13.29 -10.24 -22.70
C ALA A 76 -13.85 -10.71 -21.34
N VAL A 77 -14.99 -11.41 -21.35
CA VAL A 77 -15.64 -11.91 -20.13
C VAL A 77 -14.79 -12.96 -19.42
N THR A 78 -14.11 -13.85 -20.15
CA THR A 78 -13.14 -14.80 -19.58
C THR A 78 -12.00 -14.10 -18.85
N ARG A 79 -11.39 -13.06 -19.45
CA ARG A 79 -10.34 -12.28 -18.78
C ARG A 79 -10.85 -11.60 -17.52
N THR A 80 -12.04 -10.99 -17.58
CA THR A 80 -12.67 -10.37 -16.42
C THR A 80 -12.97 -11.39 -15.32
N PHE A 81 -13.41 -12.61 -15.67
CA PHE A 81 -13.67 -13.67 -14.69
C PHE A 81 -12.39 -14.08 -13.95
N PHE A 82 -11.27 -14.27 -14.65
CA PHE A 82 -10.01 -14.62 -14.00
C PHE A 82 -9.49 -13.51 -13.07
N GLN A 83 -9.68 -12.25 -13.44
CA GLN A 83 -9.39 -11.12 -12.55
C GLN A 83 -10.29 -11.14 -11.31
N LEU A 84 -11.60 -11.31 -11.49
CA LEU A 84 -12.55 -11.40 -10.39
C LEU A 84 -12.27 -12.58 -9.46
N ALA A 85 -11.89 -13.75 -10.00
CA ALA A 85 -11.58 -14.92 -9.19
C ALA A 85 -10.39 -14.69 -8.25
N ARG A 86 -9.40 -13.88 -8.67
CA ARG A 86 -8.31 -13.44 -7.79
C ARG A 86 -8.81 -12.48 -6.71
N GLN A 87 -9.63 -11.50 -7.09
CA GLN A 87 -10.25 -10.54 -6.18
C GLN A 87 -11.28 -11.16 -5.23
N ALA A 88 -11.78 -12.36 -5.53
CA ALA A 88 -12.64 -13.08 -4.60
C ALA A 88 -11.86 -13.73 -3.44
N SER A 89 -10.54 -13.90 -3.55
CA SER A 89 -9.72 -14.60 -2.56
C SER A 89 -9.88 -14.08 -1.12
N PRO A 90 -9.89 -12.76 -0.86
CA PRO A 90 -10.14 -12.22 0.48
C PRO A 90 -11.47 -12.71 1.08
N VAL A 91 -12.55 -12.66 0.30
CA VAL A 91 -13.89 -13.10 0.73
C VAL A 91 -13.92 -14.60 1.03
N LEU A 92 -13.19 -15.39 0.23
CA LEU A 92 -13.19 -16.85 0.36
C LEU A 92 -12.35 -17.36 1.54
N ARG A 93 -11.32 -16.59 1.95
CA ARG A 93 -10.42 -16.93 3.06
C ARG A 93 -10.75 -16.22 4.37
N GLY A 94 -11.56 -15.17 4.28
CA GLY A 94 -11.87 -14.28 5.38
C GLY A 94 -12.41 -14.95 6.62
N SER A 95 -12.06 -14.38 7.77
CA SER A 95 -12.38 -14.90 9.10
C SER A 95 -12.65 -13.77 10.10
N ASP A 96 -13.24 -14.11 11.24
CA ASP A 96 -13.54 -13.13 12.30
C ASP A 96 -12.30 -12.51 12.95
N ILE A 97 -11.12 -13.14 12.82
CA ILE A 97 -9.87 -12.59 13.36
C ILE A 97 -9.34 -11.42 12.52
N ASP A 98 -9.79 -11.29 11.27
CA ASP A 98 -9.37 -10.20 10.37
C ASP A 98 -10.05 -8.86 10.71
N ARG A 99 -11.03 -8.89 11.62
CA ARG A 99 -11.86 -7.73 11.97
C ARG A 99 -11.06 -6.53 12.45
N ALA A 100 -10.04 -6.73 13.27
CA ALA A 100 -9.25 -5.62 13.80
C ALA A 100 -8.52 -4.87 12.67
N ALA A 101 -7.81 -5.59 11.80
CA ALA A 101 -7.18 -5.02 10.60
C ALA A 101 -8.20 -4.34 9.69
N LEU A 102 -9.35 -4.98 9.45
CA LEU A 102 -10.41 -4.39 8.63
C LEU A 102 -10.96 -3.11 9.26
N ARG A 103 -11.10 -3.02 10.58
CA ARG A 103 -11.52 -1.80 11.27
C ARG A 103 -10.52 -0.68 11.13
N VAL A 104 -9.22 -0.98 11.26
CA VAL A 104 -8.16 0.01 11.03
C VAL A 104 -8.25 0.55 9.60
N LEU A 105 -8.29 -0.33 8.61
CA LEU A 105 -8.40 0.05 7.20
C LEU A 105 -9.70 0.82 6.89
N LEU A 106 -10.84 0.39 7.44
CA LEU A 106 -12.10 1.10 7.26
C LEU A 106 -12.00 2.50 7.84
N TRP A 107 -11.52 2.64 9.07
CA TRP A 107 -11.32 3.95 9.67
C TRP A 107 -10.42 4.83 8.80
N THR A 108 -9.30 4.30 8.30
CA THR A 108 -8.39 5.04 7.40
C THR A 108 -9.10 5.51 6.14
N HIS A 109 -9.82 4.61 5.46
CA HIS A 109 -10.58 4.94 4.25
C HIS A 109 -11.66 5.99 4.52
N MET A 110 -12.44 5.83 5.59
CA MET A 110 -13.55 6.73 5.90
C MET A 110 -13.10 8.10 6.40
N SER A 111 -11.90 8.19 6.98
CA SER A 111 -11.31 9.46 7.41
C SER A 111 -10.85 10.34 6.25
N HIS A 112 -10.90 9.84 5.01
CA HIS A 112 -10.49 10.58 3.83
C HIS A 112 -11.58 10.62 2.74
N SER A 113 -11.83 11.81 2.21
CA SER A 113 -13.02 12.10 1.40
C SER A 113 -13.09 11.34 0.07
N ARG A 114 -11.94 11.06 -0.56
CA ARG A 114 -11.85 10.34 -1.84
C ARG A 114 -11.86 8.82 -1.69
N THR A 115 -11.62 8.30 -0.48
CA THR A 115 -11.45 6.85 -0.23
C THR A 115 -12.60 6.22 0.54
N LYS A 116 -13.45 7.03 1.20
CA LYS A 116 -14.54 6.57 2.07
C LYS A 116 -15.53 5.61 1.43
N ASP A 117 -15.73 5.72 0.11
CA ASP A 117 -16.69 4.92 -0.66
C ASP A 117 -16.00 3.79 -1.46
N ILE A 118 -14.67 3.67 -1.36
CA ILE A 118 -13.92 2.61 -2.04
C ILE A 118 -14.01 1.34 -1.18
N PRO A 119 -14.62 0.25 -1.68
CA PRO A 119 -14.60 -1.02 -0.95
C PRO A 119 -13.16 -1.51 -0.84
N MET A 120 -12.82 -2.08 0.32
CA MET A 120 -11.48 -2.59 0.56
C MET A 120 -11.51 -4.01 1.11
N ALA A 121 -10.40 -4.73 0.92
CA ALA A 121 -10.17 -6.01 1.56
C ALA A 121 -8.69 -6.19 1.91
N VAL A 122 -8.44 -7.16 2.79
CA VAL A 122 -7.09 -7.63 3.14
C VAL A 122 -6.88 -9.06 2.66
N SER A 123 -5.67 -9.38 2.22
CA SER A 123 -5.24 -10.74 1.85
C SER A 123 -3.87 -11.06 2.45
N ASN A 124 -3.62 -12.36 2.63
CA ASN A 124 -2.39 -12.88 3.21
C ASN A 124 -1.30 -13.07 2.15
N GLU A 125 -0.51 -12.02 1.90
CA GLU A 125 0.63 -12.02 0.96
C GLU A 125 1.76 -11.11 1.49
N ASP A 126 2.80 -10.86 0.70
CA ASP A 126 3.84 -9.89 1.03
C ASP A 126 3.29 -8.45 0.95
N PHE A 127 3.96 -7.53 1.64
CA PHE A 127 3.60 -6.11 1.72
C PHE A 127 3.43 -5.51 0.32
N SER A 128 2.18 -5.17 0.01
CA SER A 128 1.79 -4.53 -1.24
C SER A 128 0.33 -4.06 -1.14
N ILE A 129 -0.08 -3.30 -2.14
CA ILE A 129 -1.45 -2.90 -2.34
C ILE A 129 -1.77 -2.93 -3.83
N TRP A 130 -3.01 -3.31 -4.14
CA TRP A 130 -3.59 -3.06 -5.46
C TRP A 130 -4.51 -1.85 -5.33
N PRO A 131 -4.02 -0.63 -5.68
CA PRO A 131 -4.76 0.62 -5.52
C PRO A 131 -5.78 0.80 -6.65
N VAL A 132 -6.63 -0.21 -6.84
CA VAL A 132 -7.75 -0.24 -7.79
C VAL A 132 -9.06 -0.21 -7.02
N ILE A 133 -10.20 -0.19 -7.73
CA ILE A 133 -11.51 -0.32 -7.11
C ILE A 133 -12.05 -1.74 -7.37
N PRO A 134 -12.20 -2.58 -6.33
CA PRO A 134 -11.97 -2.32 -4.90
C PRO A 134 -10.48 -2.42 -4.56
N THR A 135 -10.07 -1.73 -3.51
CA THR A 135 -8.68 -1.74 -3.07
C THR A 135 -8.38 -3.02 -2.33
N MET A 136 -7.19 -3.59 -2.54
CA MET A 136 -6.76 -4.77 -1.80
C MET A 136 -5.41 -4.52 -1.14
N TYR A 137 -5.37 -4.72 0.17
CA TYR A 137 -4.18 -4.66 0.99
C TYR A 137 -3.60 -6.06 1.14
N LEU A 138 -2.31 -6.20 0.88
CA LEU A 138 -1.58 -7.46 0.91
C LEU A 138 -0.56 -7.37 2.04
N LEU A 139 -0.80 -8.09 3.14
CA LEU A 139 0.12 -8.10 4.28
C LEU A 139 0.26 -9.52 4.85
N PRO A 140 1.37 -9.86 5.52
CA PRO A 140 1.49 -11.15 6.19
C PRO A 140 0.45 -11.29 7.30
N CYS A 141 -0.15 -12.48 7.46
CA CYS A 141 -1.21 -12.69 8.47
C CYS A 141 -0.73 -12.34 9.90
N THR A 142 0.54 -12.60 10.22
CA THR A 142 1.11 -12.27 11.53
C THR A 142 1.16 -10.76 11.79
N VAL A 143 1.27 -9.94 10.74
CA VAL A 143 1.19 -8.48 10.85
C VAL A 143 -0.26 -8.03 10.99
N GLN A 144 -1.17 -8.61 10.19
CA GLN A 144 -2.58 -8.26 10.22
C GLN A 144 -3.22 -8.48 11.60
N HIS A 145 -2.70 -9.42 12.39
CA HIS A 145 -3.25 -9.80 13.69
C HIS A 145 -2.47 -9.23 14.88
N SER A 146 -1.52 -8.30 14.66
CA SER A 146 -0.80 -7.63 15.75
C SER A 146 -0.92 -6.11 15.70
N LEU A 147 -1.29 -5.51 16.83
CA LEU A 147 -1.38 -4.07 17.00
C LEU A 147 -0.04 -3.37 16.79
N LEU A 148 1.10 -4.05 17.02
CA LEU A 148 2.42 -3.48 16.75
C LEU A 148 2.62 -3.15 15.27
N TYR A 149 2.08 -3.96 14.37
CA TYR A 149 2.40 -3.87 12.94
C TYR A 149 1.24 -3.38 12.07
N MET A 150 0.03 -3.25 12.61
CA MET A 150 -1.08 -2.56 11.94
C MET A 150 -0.76 -1.14 11.45
N PRO A 151 0.10 -0.32 12.10
CA PRO A 151 0.48 0.98 11.56
C PRO A 151 1.10 0.92 10.16
N LEU A 152 1.63 -0.23 9.72
CA LEU A 152 2.18 -0.40 8.37
C LEU A 152 1.10 -0.33 7.28
N PHE A 153 -0.18 -0.56 7.60
CA PHE A 153 -1.28 -0.32 6.65
C PHE A 153 -1.34 1.14 6.18
N PHE A 154 -0.87 2.09 6.99
CA PHE A 154 -0.89 3.51 6.63
C PHE A 154 0.12 3.85 5.51
N HIS A 155 1.24 3.11 5.44
CA HIS A 155 2.15 3.19 4.30
C HIS A 155 1.45 2.72 3.02
N GLU A 156 0.82 1.54 3.07
CA GLU A 156 0.07 1.01 1.92
C GLU A 156 -1.06 1.94 1.48
N PHE A 157 -1.74 2.58 2.43
CA PHE A 157 -2.74 3.61 2.13
C PHE A 157 -2.14 4.81 1.36
N GLY A 158 -0.87 5.13 1.59
CA GLY A 158 -0.12 6.12 0.82
C GLY A 158 -0.12 5.82 -0.68
N HIS A 159 0.07 4.57 -1.10
CA HIS A 159 0.01 4.22 -2.52
C HIS A 159 -1.39 4.41 -3.12
N LEU A 160 -2.45 4.17 -2.33
CA LEU A 160 -3.82 4.48 -2.76
C LEU A 160 -3.99 5.99 -2.96
N LEU A 161 -3.50 6.81 -2.04
CA LEU A 161 -3.55 8.27 -2.17
C LEU A 161 -2.75 8.74 -3.39
N TYR A 162 -1.54 8.19 -3.61
CA TYR A 162 -0.74 8.50 -4.79
C TYR A 162 -1.52 8.20 -6.07
N ALA A 163 -2.12 7.00 -6.19
CA ALA A 163 -2.90 6.62 -7.37
C ALA A 163 -4.12 7.53 -7.60
N LEU A 164 -4.76 8.01 -6.54
CA LEU A 164 -5.91 8.93 -6.63
C LEU A 164 -5.53 10.37 -7.01
N HIS A 165 -4.28 10.76 -6.80
CA HIS A 165 -3.71 12.08 -7.12
C HIS A 165 -2.57 11.98 -8.14
N HIS A 166 -2.57 10.93 -8.97
CA HIS A 166 -1.40 10.56 -9.78
C HIS A 166 -0.86 11.70 -10.65
N MET A 167 -1.74 12.53 -11.23
CA MET A 167 -1.30 13.64 -12.08
C MET A 167 -0.54 14.68 -11.27
N GLU A 168 -1.12 15.13 -10.16
CA GLU A 168 -0.53 16.12 -9.27
C GLU A 168 0.75 15.60 -8.62
N MET A 169 0.77 14.33 -8.21
CA MET A 169 1.95 13.69 -7.63
C MET A 169 3.09 13.57 -8.63
N ASP A 170 2.82 13.13 -9.86
CA ASP A 170 3.85 12.99 -10.90
C ASP A 170 4.46 14.35 -11.29
N GLU A 171 3.67 15.43 -11.26
CA GLU A 171 4.18 16.79 -11.45
C GLU A 171 5.14 17.22 -10.33
N LEU A 172 4.80 16.91 -9.07
CA LEU A 172 5.67 17.17 -7.91
C LEU A 172 6.96 16.35 -7.96
N VAL A 173 6.88 15.07 -8.33
CA VAL A 173 8.06 14.21 -8.54
C VAL A 173 8.95 14.76 -9.65
N LYS A 174 8.36 15.18 -10.76
CA LYS A 174 9.12 15.77 -11.86
C LYS A 174 9.87 17.02 -11.43
N SER A 175 9.23 17.91 -10.65
CA SER A 175 9.92 19.09 -10.11
C SER A 175 11.07 18.72 -9.18
N LEU A 176 10.93 17.66 -8.38
CA LEU A 176 12.02 17.14 -7.56
C LEU A 176 13.17 16.61 -8.42
N GLN A 177 12.86 15.83 -9.46
CA GLN A 177 13.85 15.29 -10.39
C GLN A 177 14.64 16.40 -11.10
N GLU A 178 13.97 17.49 -11.49
CA GLU A 178 14.63 18.67 -12.06
C GLU A 178 15.62 19.31 -11.05
N LYS A 179 15.22 19.49 -9.78
CA LYS A 179 16.12 20.00 -8.73
C LYS A 179 17.31 19.08 -8.47
N ILE A 180 17.09 17.76 -8.45
CA ILE A 180 18.17 16.78 -8.27
C ILE A 180 19.13 16.81 -9.47
N ALA A 181 18.62 16.93 -10.69
CA ALA A 181 19.44 17.08 -11.90
C ALA A 181 20.30 18.36 -11.84
N GLU A 182 19.74 19.47 -11.36
CA GLU A 182 20.48 20.72 -11.15
C GLU A 182 21.62 20.55 -10.14
N ILE A 183 21.37 19.89 -9.00
CA ILE A 183 22.39 19.62 -7.98
C ILE A 183 23.51 18.71 -8.54
N LEU A 184 23.15 17.74 -9.36
CA LEU A 184 24.11 16.81 -9.97
C LEU A 184 24.91 17.43 -11.13
N THR A 185 24.46 18.55 -11.70
CA THR A 185 25.12 19.15 -12.87
C THR A 185 26.57 19.58 -12.53
N PRO A 186 27.60 19.05 -13.22
CA PRO A 186 28.99 19.34 -12.88
C PRO A 186 29.37 20.78 -13.24
N MET A 187 30.09 21.47 -12.34
CA MET A 187 30.58 22.85 -12.55
C MET A 187 31.76 22.99 -13.53
N SER A 188 32.24 21.91 -14.17
CA SER A 188 33.44 21.96 -15.02
C SER A 188 33.27 21.27 -16.38
N HIS A 189 33.55 22.02 -17.45
CA HIS A 189 33.72 21.55 -18.83
C HIS A 189 34.81 20.47 -18.91
N LEU A 190 34.41 19.19 -18.92
CA LEU A 190 35.29 18.04 -19.17
C LEU A 190 35.08 17.55 -20.61
N ASP A 191 36.13 16.96 -21.20
CA ASP A 191 36.18 16.42 -22.57
C ASP A 191 34.92 15.60 -22.93
N ASP A 192 34.46 15.76 -24.19
CA ASP A 192 33.14 15.35 -24.68
C ASP A 192 32.76 13.87 -24.42
N SER A 193 33.72 12.94 -24.35
CA SER A 193 33.40 11.51 -24.14
C SER A 193 33.13 11.16 -22.67
N MET A 194 33.86 11.75 -21.72
CA MET A 194 33.61 11.52 -20.29
C MET A 194 32.36 12.26 -19.82
N ALA A 195 32.02 13.38 -20.46
CA ALA A 195 30.80 14.12 -20.16
C ALA A 195 29.53 13.32 -20.48
N ALA A 196 29.53 12.55 -21.57
CA ALA A 196 28.39 11.71 -21.96
C ALA A 196 28.14 10.57 -20.96
N ASP A 197 29.18 9.84 -20.54
CA ASP A 197 29.05 8.74 -19.57
C ASP A 197 28.57 9.27 -18.20
N VAL A 198 29.11 10.39 -17.74
CA VAL A 198 28.68 11.05 -16.49
C VAL A 198 27.22 11.51 -16.58
N ALA A 199 26.81 12.11 -17.70
CA ALA A 199 25.43 12.52 -17.92
C ALA A 199 24.46 11.32 -17.90
N GLN A 200 24.86 10.18 -18.47
CA GLN A 200 24.06 8.96 -18.43
C GLN A 200 23.92 8.43 -17.00
N GLU A 201 25.01 8.37 -16.22
CA GLU A 201 24.94 7.95 -14.81
C GLU A 201 24.04 8.87 -13.98
N GLN A 202 24.12 10.18 -14.19
CA GLN A 202 23.28 11.17 -13.51
C GLN A 202 21.81 11.01 -13.87
N GLN A 203 21.51 10.76 -15.16
CA GLN A 203 20.15 10.51 -15.61
C GLN A 203 19.54 9.29 -14.92
N ILE A 204 20.31 8.22 -14.74
CA ILE A 204 19.83 7.02 -14.01
C ILE A 204 19.50 7.36 -12.55
N VAL A 205 20.33 8.17 -11.88
CA VAL A 205 20.03 8.64 -10.52
C VAL A 205 18.73 9.44 -10.50
N VAL A 206 18.58 10.43 -11.39
CA VAL A 206 17.38 11.26 -11.47
C VAL A 206 16.13 10.42 -11.74
N GLU A 207 16.18 9.49 -12.68
CA GLU A 207 15.07 8.59 -13.01
C GLU A 207 14.68 7.70 -11.82
N ARG A 208 15.66 7.21 -11.06
CA ARG A 208 15.44 6.38 -9.87
C ARG A 208 14.64 7.12 -8.79
N TRP A 209 14.78 8.44 -8.70
CA TRP A 209 13.99 9.27 -7.78
C TRP A 209 12.49 9.27 -8.09
N TYR A 210 12.04 8.80 -9.26
CA TYR A 210 10.61 8.65 -9.53
C TYR A 210 9.96 7.68 -8.53
N GLU A 211 10.36 6.40 -8.56
CA GLU A 211 9.81 5.35 -7.69
C GLU A 211 10.16 5.60 -6.21
N TRP A 212 11.39 6.08 -5.95
CA TRP A 212 11.84 6.34 -4.57
C TRP A 212 11.03 7.43 -3.88
N THR A 213 10.62 8.48 -4.61
CA THR A 213 9.78 9.53 -4.02
C THR A 213 8.40 9.01 -3.67
N GLN A 214 7.83 8.07 -4.46
CA GLN A 214 6.55 7.46 -4.13
C GLN A 214 6.62 6.67 -2.81
N GLU A 215 7.68 5.89 -2.62
CA GLU A 215 7.91 5.14 -1.39
C GLU A 215 8.11 6.06 -0.17
N LEU A 216 8.90 7.13 -0.34
CA LEU A 216 9.11 8.12 0.71
C LEU A 216 7.83 8.91 1.04
N PHE A 217 6.98 9.17 0.05
CA PHE A 217 5.65 9.72 0.26
C PHE A 217 4.78 8.76 1.07
N CYS A 218 4.79 7.47 0.76
CA CYS A 218 4.06 6.47 1.52
C CYS A 218 4.56 6.37 2.97
N ASP A 219 5.88 6.47 3.20
CA ASP A 219 6.45 6.60 4.54
C ASP A 219 5.99 7.85 5.27
N ALA A 220 5.94 8.98 4.58
CA ALA A 220 5.46 10.24 5.13
C ALA A 220 3.97 10.14 5.50
N VAL A 221 3.12 9.52 4.67
CA VAL A 221 1.71 9.23 5.00
C VAL A 221 1.62 8.32 6.22
N GLY A 222 2.44 7.27 6.27
CA GLY A 222 2.54 6.38 7.43
C GLY A 222 2.85 7.13 8.73
N LEU A 223 3.82 8.05 8.68
CA LEU A 223 4.18 8.92 9.82
C LEU A 223 3.07 9.91 10.15
N THR A 224 2.43 10.54 9.16
CA THR A 224 1.35 11.52 9.38
C THR A 224 0.14 10.91 10.07
N ILE A 225 -0.25 9.68 9.69
CA ILE A 225 -1.42 8.99 10.25
C ILE A 225 -1.04 8.27 11.55
N GLY A 226 0.01 7.45 11.52
CA GLY A 226 0.37 6.54 12.61
C GLY A 226 1.32 7.13 13.65
N GLY A 227 1.95 8.27 13.36
CA GLY A 227 2.91 8.91 14.25
C GLY A 227 4.06 7.98 14.64
N SER A 228 4.37 7.96 15.94
CA SER A 228 5.42 7.11 16.50
C SER A 228 5.18 5.62 16.31
N SER A 229 3.93 5.17 16.26
CA SER A 229 3.59 3.76 16.09
C SER A 229 4.02 3.24 14.72
N PHE A 230 3.87 4.05 13.66
CA PHE A 230 4.34 3.72 12.32
C PHE A 230 5.87 3.59 12.28
N VAL A 231 6.57 4.61 12.78
CA VAL A 231 8.04 4.64 12.76
C VAL A 231 8.63 3.44 13.49
N ARG A 232 8.07 3.09 14.66
CA ARG A 232 8.49 1.93 15.44
C ARG A 232 8.19 0.62 14.70
N ALA A 233 7.00 0.49 14.12
CA ALA A 233 6.60 -0.68 13.33
C ALA A 233 7.52 -0.90 12.13
N PHE A 234 7.76 0.15 11.35
CA PHE A 234 8.61 0.13 10.16
C PHE A 234 10.04 -0.29 10.51
N SER A 235 10.63 0.37 11.53
CA SER A 235 11.96 0.06 12.03
C SER A 235 12.07 -1.38 12.51
N MET A 236 11.18 -1.80 13.43
CA MET A 236 11.24 -3.11 14.06
C MET A 236 11.03 -4.24 13.06
N TYR A 237 10.17 -4.03 12.06
CA TYR A 237 9.86 -5.02 11.05
C TYR A 237 11.03 -5.29 10.09
N LEU A 238 11.84 -4.25 9.78
CA LEU A 238 12.86 -4.32 8.73
C LEU A 238 14.31 -4.44 9.26
N ARG A 239 14.64 -3.83 10.41
CA ARG A 239 16.04 -3.68 10.87
C ARG A 239 16.81 -4.99 11.11
N MET A 240 16.11 -6.12 11.22
CA MET A 240 16.69 -7.45 11.46
C MET A 240 16.67 -8.37 10.22
N ARG A 241 16.25 -7.88 9.05
CA ARG A 241 15.97 -8.73 7.88
C ARG A 241 17.17 -9.01 6.98
N GLY A 242 18.28 -8.30 7.13
CA GLY A 242 19.46 -8.57 6.33
C GLY A 242 20.34 -7.34 6.11
N ARG A 243 21.49 -7.57 5.47
CA ARG A 243 22.47 -6.53 5.13
C ARG A 243 21.97 -5.61 4.01
N ASP A 244 21.13 -6.13 3.13
CA ASP A 244 20.50 -5.44 2.00
C ASP A 244 19.61 -4.26 2.42
N HIS A 245 19.07 -4.27 3.64
CA HIS A 245 18.37 -3.10 4.20
C HIS A 245 19.30 -1.93 4.56
N PHE A 246 20.61 -2.18 4.65
CA PHE A 246 21.63 -1.20 5.03
C PHE A 246 22.59 -0.86 3.90
N PHE A 247 22.80 -1.79 2.96
CA PHE A 247 23.72 -1.63 1.86
C PHE A 247 23.28 -2.44 0.65
N VAL A 248 23.18 -1.75 -0.48
CA VAL A 248 22.90 -2.34 -1.79
C VAL A 248 24.02 -1.93 -2.74
N PRO A 249 24.66 -2.86 -3.46
CA PRO A 249 25.69 -2.53 -4.45
C PRO A 249 25.16 -1.61 -5.55
N LYS A 250 26.03 -0.74 -6.12
CA LYS A 250 25.67 0.22 -7.20
C LYS A 250 24.84 -0.42 -8.33
N GLN A 251 25.29 -1.56 -8.85
CA GLN A 251 24.63 -2.26 -9.96
C GLN A 251 23.18 -2.69 -9.65
N ASP A 252 22.86 -2.91 -8.37
CA ASP A 252 21.53 -3.33 -7.95
C ASP A 252 20.63 -2.10 -7.64
N LEU A 253 21.22 -0.98 -7.20
CA LEU A 253 20.51 0.29 -6.99
C LEU A 253 19.86 0.82 -8.27
N GLU A 254 20.53 0.64 -9.41
CA GLU A 254 20.03 1.02 -10.73
C GLU A 254 18.72 0.33 -11.11
N LEU A 255 18.34 -0.77 -10.45
CA LEU A 255 17.15 -1.57 -10.73
C LEU A 255 16.18 -1.66 -9.54
N GLN A 256 16.49 -0.99 -8.42
CA GLN A 256 15.74 -1.09 -7.17
C GLN A 256 14.50 -0.19 -7.15
N SER A 257 13.32 -0.79 -7.17
CA SER A 257 12.04 -0.07 -7.06
C SER A 257 11.85 0.66 -5.74
N HIS A 258 12.62 0.31 -4.69
CA HIS A 258 12.56 0.93 -3.39
C HIS A 258 13.90 1.59 -3.03
N PRO A 259 13.90 2.72 -2.29
CA PRO A 259 15.11 3.23 -1.68
C PRO A 259 15.66 2.23 -0.67
N VAL A 260 16.98 2.23 -0.47
CA VAL A 260 17.62 1.47 0.61
C VAL A 260 16.91 1.81 1.92
N THR A 261 16.54 0.80 2.70
CA THR A 261 15.72 1.03 3.89
C THR A 261 16.38 1.98 4.89
N TRP A 262 17.71 1.91 5.04
CA TRP A 262 18.42 2.86 5.89
C TRP A 262 18.31 4.32 5.42
N LEU A 263 18.23 4.58 4.11
CA LEU A 263 17.93 5.91 3.58
C LEU A 263 16.52 6.36 3.96
N ARG A 264 15.52 5.46 3.85
CA ARG A 264 14.14 5.74 4.27
C ARG A 264 14.07 6.13 5.75
N ILE A 265 14.85 5.47 6.61
CA ILE A 265 14.97 5.82 8.04
C ILE A 265 15.53 7.23 8.23
N ARG A 266 16.55 7.62 7.47
CA ARG A 266 17.12 8.99 7.54
C ARG A 266 16.10 10.05 7.15
N ILE A 267 15.39 9.83 6.05
CA ILE A 267 14.32 10.76 5.63
C ILE A 267 13.21 10.83 6.69
N LEU A 268 12.77 9.69 7.24
CA LEU A 268 11.81 9.66 8.34
C LEU A 268 12.30 10.40 9.60
N ALA A 269 13.58 10.23 9.97
CA ALA A 269 14.17 10.95 11.08
C ALA A 269 14.21 12.46 10.83
N ALA A 270 14.51 12.89 9.61
CA ALA A 270 14.43 14.29 9.22
C ALA A 270 13.00 14.84 9.31
N CYS A 271 11.98 14.08 8.87
CA CYS A 271 10.57 14.43 9.04
C CYS A 271 10.17 14.54 10.53
N LEU A 272 10.59 13.59 11.36
CA LEU A 272 10.36 13.64 12.81
C LEU A 272 10.96 14.90 13.45
N ARG A 273 12.17 15.30 13.04
CA ARG A 273 12.80 16.54 13.51
C ARG A 273 12.01 17.78 13.11
N ALA A 274 11.47 17.81 11.89
CA ALA A 274 10.59 18.89 11.43
C ALA A 274 9.29 18.96 12.25
N MET A 275 8.79 17.81 12.73
CA MET A 275 7.64 17.71 13.65
C MET A 275 8.02 17.95 15.13
N SER A 276 9.23 18.42 15.42
CA SER A 276 9.74 18.62 16.79
C SER A 276 9.87 17.34 17.64
N LEU A 277 9.88 16.15 17.03
CA LEU A 277 10.04 14.85 17.69
C LEU A 277 11.52 14.38 17.66
N LYS A 278 12.43 15.24 18.12
CA LYS A 278 13.88 15.03 17.99
C LYS A 278 14.38 13.78 18.70
N GLU A 279 13.91 13.51 19.91
CA GLU A 279 14.34 12.34 20.70
C GLU A 279 14.04 11.02 19.97
N MET A 280 12.89 10.94 19.30
CA MET A 280 12.52 9.76 18.51
C MET A 280 13.37 9.63 17.24
N ALA A 281 13.66 10.75 16.57
CA ALA A 281 14.52 10.78 15.39
C ALA A 281 15.95 10.30 15.73
N ASP A 282 16.51 10.82 16.82
CA ASP A 282 17.86 10.46 17.25
C ASP A 282 17.92 9.00 17.70
N GLU A 283 16.89 8.50 18.39
CA GLU A 283 16.82 7.11 18.84
C GLU A 283 16.75 6.12 17.67
N ILE A 284 15.92 6.38 16.65
CA ILE A 284 15.80 5.44 15.53
C ILE A 284 17.07 5.40 14.68
N GLU A 285 17.70 6.54 14.41
CA GLU A 285 18.97 6.58 13.69
C GLU A 285 20.06 5.83 14.45
N ARG A 286 20.19 6.09 15.77
CA ARG A 286 21.17 5.42 16.62
C ARG A 286 21.01 3.90 16.61
N GLN A 287 19.78 3.38 16.62
CA GLN A 287 19.52 1.95 16.53
C GLN A 287 20.02 1.35 15.21
N TRP A 288 19.74 2.02 14.09
CA TRP A 288 20.16 1.56 12.76
C TRP A 288 21.68 1.66 12.58
N GLU A 289 22.30 2.75 13.05
CA GLU A 289 23.76 2.91 13.08
C GLU A 289 24.44 1.81 13.90
N GLN A 290 23.89 1.45 15.05
CA GLN A 290 24.44 0.38 15.90
C GLN A 290 24.40 -0.98 15.19
N ILE A 291 23.30 -1.28 14.48
CA ILE A 291 23.17 -2.53 13.71
C ILE A 291 24.15 -2.52 12.52
N ALA A 292 24.20 -1.43 11.77
CA ALA A 292 25.13 -1.25 10.65
C ALA A 292 26.59 -1.40 11.10
N GLY A 293 26.96 -0.79 12.22
CA GLY A 293 28.29 -0.88 12.83
C GLY A 293 28.65 -2.32 13.22
N THR A 294 27.68 -3.07 13.76
CA THR A 294 27.86 -4.51 14.08
C THR A 294 28.14 -5.34 12.82
N MET A 295 27.48 -5.01 11.70
CA MET A 295 27.69 -5.66 10.41
C MET A 295 28.88 -5.11 9.62
N LYS A 296 29.57 -4.07 10.12
CA LYS A 296 30.61 -3.33 9.41
C LYS A 296 30.12 -2.85 8.03
N VAL A 297 28.87 -2.41 7.98
CA VAL A 297 28.31 -1.70 6.83
C VAL A 297 28.68 -0.24 6.98
N LYS A 298 29.19 0.35 5.90
CA LYS A 298 29.23 1.79 5.74
C LYS A 298 28.17 2.17 4.74
N GLU A 299 27.49 3.26 5.02
CA GLU A 299 26.58 3.85 4.07
C GLU A 299 27.36 4.37 2.86
N ASP A 300 26.94 3.94 1.68
CA ASP A 300 27.38 4.48 0.40
C ASP A 300 26.23 4.27 -0.59
N TYR A 301 25.69 5.38 -1.11
CA TYR A 301 24.63 5.37 -2.11
C TYR A 301 25.16 5.61 -3.51
N PHE A 302 26.48 5.66 -3.73
CA PHE A 302 27.09 5.76 -5.05
C PHE A 302 26.56 6.92 -5.91
N GLY A 303 26.22 8.06 -5.28
CA GLY A 303 25.63 9.23 -5.93
C GLY A 303 24.11 9.21 -6.07
N PHE A 304 23.43 8.12 -5.73
CA PHE A 304 21.95 8.06 -5.71
C PHE A 304 21.33 8.92 -4.61
N TYR A 305 22.12 9.31 -3.60
CA TYR A 305 21.74 10.26 -2.58
C TYR A 305 22.93 11.15 -2.20
N SER A 306 22.64 12.43 -1.97
CA SER A 306 23.52 13.43 -1.36
C SER A 306 22.72 14.16 -0.28
N GLU A 307 23.39 14.69 0.76
CA GLU A 307 22.72 15.50 1.79
C GLU A 307 22.04 16.75 1.21
N ASP A 308 22.54 17.28 0.09
CA ASP A 308 21.91 18.40 -0.63
C ASP A 308 20.53 18.04 -1.20
N PHE A 309 20.19 16.75 -1.30
CA PHE A 309 18.86 16.31 -1.75
C PHE A 309 17.82 16.39 -0.63
N LEU A 310 18.24 16.46 0.64
CA LEU A 310 17.32 16.36 1.76
C LEU A 310 16.28 17.47 1.77
N GLU A 311 16.70 18.72 1.62
CA GLU A 311 15.79 19.87 1.59
C GLU A 311 14.75 19.78 0.46
N PRO A 312 15.13 19.59 -0.83
CA PRO A 312 14.14 19.47 -1.90
C PRO A 312 13.24 18.25 -1.73
N VAL A 313 13.76 17.11 -1.24
CA VAL A 313 12.93 15.93 -0.93
C VAL A 313 11.91 16.26 0.15
N GLN A 314 12.30 16.88 1.26
CA GLN A 314 11.37 17.24 2.34
C GLN A 314 10.31 18.23 1.89
N ALA A 315 10.68 19.23 1.08
CA ALA A 315 9.75 20.18 0.50
C ALA A 315 8.71 19.46 -0.39
N THR A 316 9.17 18.60 -1.30
CA THR A 316 8.29 17.81 -2.17
C THR A 316 7.37 16.90 -1.37
N LEU A 317 7.86 16.20 -0.34
CA LEU A 317 7.02 15.36 0.52
C LEU A 317 5.95 16.19 1.26
N SER A 318 6.29 17.40 1.72
CA SER A 318 5.32 18.32 2.33
C SER A 318 4.23 18.75 1.36
N ASP A 319 4.59 19.05 0.11
CA ASP A 319 3.63 19.42 -0.94
C ASP A 319 2.73 18.23 -1.30
N MET A 320 3.28 17.03 -1.40
CA MET A 320 2.52 15.80 -1.64
C MET A 320 1.55 15.49 -0.50
N LEU A 321 1.96 15.64 0.76
CA LEU A 321 1.07 15.48 1.91
C LEU A 321 -0.05 16.52 1.90
N THR A 322 0.24 17.75 1.48
CA THR A 322 -0.77 18.81 1.33
C THR A 322 -1.80 18.46 0.26
N GLU A 323 -1.34 17.97 -0.90
CA GLU A 323 -2.20 17.54 -2.00
C GLU A 323 -3.05 16.32 -1.62
N ALA A 324 -2.44 15.30 -1.02
CA ALA A 324 -3.10 14.04 -0.67
C ALA A 324 -4.01 14.16 0.55
N GLY A 325 -3.75 15.11 1.45
CA GLY A 325 -4.55 15.38 2.65
C GLY A 325 -4.83 14.16 3.56
N PRO A 326 -3.82 13.31 3.90
CA PRO A 326 -4.05 12.22 4.84
C PRO A 326 -4.48 12.74 6.21
N VAL A 327 -5.25 11.93 6.95
CA VAL A 327 -5.69 12.30 8.30
C VAL A 327 -4.49 12.45 9.24
N GLY A 328 -4.20 13.67 9.68
CA GLY A 328 -3.11 13.94 10.62
C GLY A 328 -3.49 13.69 12.08
N LEU A 329 -2.49 13.47 12.95
CA LEU A 329 -2.65 13.27 14.40
C LEU A 329 -3.40 14.41 15.10
N ASP A 330 -3.19 15.65 14.64
CA ASP A 330 -3.81 16.86 15.19
C ASP A 330 -5.20 17.15 14.60
N SER A 331 -5.65 16.33 13.64
CA SER A 331 -7.03 16.40 13.17
C SER A 331 -7.90 16.20 14.40
N PRO A 332 -8.68 17.22 14.82
CA PRO A 332 -9.42 17.11 16.05
C PRO A 332 -10.26 15.86 15.95
N VAL A 333 -10.24 15.08 17.02
CA VAL A 333 -11.18 13.97 17.27
C VAL A 333 -12.64 14.43 17.06
N SER A 334 -12.88 15.76 16.93
CA SER A 334 -14.06 16.46 16.41
C SER A 334 -15.21 15.52 16.20
N THR A 335 -15.82 15.16 17.33
CA THR A 335 -17.28 15.14 17.51
C THR A 335 -18.05 14.39 16.43
N THR A 336 -17.39 13.49 15.71
CA THR A 336 -18.00 12.44 14.94
C THR A 336 -18.04 11.31 15.94
N PRO A 337 -19.21 10.94 16.50
CA PRO A 337 -19.37 9.55 16.93
C PRO A 337 -18.76 8.71 15.81
N GLY A 338 -17.79 7.85 16.16
CA GLY A 338 -16.71 7.39 15.27
C GLY A 338 -17.15 7.23 13.83
N VAL A 339 -16.34 7.57 12.82
CA VAL A 339 -16.83 7.65 11.43
C VAL A 339 -17.65 6.41 11.08
N ASN A 340 -18.98 6.56 10.91
CA ASN A 340 -19.94 5.46 10.78
C ASN A 340 -19.86 4.31 11.81
N GLY A 341 -19.60 4.60 13.08
CA GLY A 341 -19.50 3.66 14.21
C GLY A 341 -18.09 3.15 14.55
N TYR A 342 -17.02 3.62 13.88
CA TYR A 342 -15.63 3.15 14.12
C TYR A 342 -14.76 4.17 14.85
N SER A 343 -14.19 3.80 15.99
CA SER A 343 -13.25 4.62 16.76
C SER A 343 -11.90 4.79 16.05
N ASN A 344 -11.24 5.94 16.25
CA ASN A 344 -9.87 6.15 15.80
C ASN A 344 -8.93 5.10 16.45
N PRO A 345 -8.26 4.23 15.67
CA PRO A 345 -7.37 3.20 16.21
C PRO A 345 -5.98 3.73 16.55
N VAL A 346 -5.57 4.91 16.06
CA VAL A 346 -4.19 5.41 16.21
C VAL A 346 -3.75 5.50 17.68
N PRO A 347 -4.56 6.01 18.64
CA PRO A 347 -4.16 6.06 20.04
C PRO A 347 -3.83 4.68 20.64
N VAL A 348 -4.63 3.65 20.34
CA VAL A 348 -4.37 2.28 20.85
C VAL A 348 -3.18 1.63 20.15
N LEU A 349 -2.90 1.97 18.90
CA LEU A 349 -1.68 1.52 18.20
C LEU A 349 -0.42 2.18 18.79
N MET A 350 -0.49 3.45 19.20
CA MET A 350 0.60 4.13 19.91
C MET A 350 0.81 3.52 21.30
N GLU A 351 -0.28 3.31 22.06
CA GLU A 351 -0.25 2.67 23.37
C GLU A 351 0.33 1.25 23.29
N ALA A 352 0.01 0.49 22.24
CA ALA A 352 0.55 -0.85 22.03
C ALA A 352 2.08 -0.86 21.99
N TRP A 353 2.69 0.11 21.31
CA TRP A 353 4.15 0.23 21.28
C TRP A 353 4.72 0.68 22.62
N ASP A 354 4.10 1.65 23.30
CA ASP A 354 4.56 2.08 24.62
C ASP A 354 4.48 0.94 25.65
N TYR A 355 3.41 0.14 25.62
CA TYR A 355 3.24 -1.01 26.48
C TYR A 355 4.26 -2.11 26.15
N PHE A 356 4.45 -2.45 24.87
CA PHE A 356 5.42 -3.45 24.46
C PHE A 356 6.86 -3.09 24.87
N LEU A 357 7.24 -1.80 24.77
CA LEU A 357 8.58 -1.35 25.15
C LEU A 357 8.80 -1.32 26.67
N THR A 358 7.75 -1.03 27.45
CA THR A 358 7.86 -0.91 28.92
C THR A 358 7.60 -2.23 29.65
N SER A 359 6.71 -3.09 29.11
CA SER A 359 6.21 -4.32 29.72
C SER A 359 6.06 -5.45 28.69
N PRO A 360 7.14 -5.88 27.99
CA PRO A 360 7.05 -6.86 26.90
C PRO A 360 6.51 -8.23 27.33
N ALA A 361 6.74 -8.62 28.59
CA ALA A 361 6.28 -9.91 29.12
C ALA A 361 4.74 -9.99 29.25
N ASP A 362 4.09 -8.86 29.50
CA ASP A 362 2.64 -8.77 29.72
C ASP A 362 1.89 -8.32 28.45
N TYR A 363 2.63 -8.03 27.36
CA TYR A 363 2.08 -7.46 26.14
C TYR A 363 1.01 -8.34 25.48
N GLU A 364 1.22 -9.66 25.43
CA GLU A 364 0.27 -10.56 24.75
C GLU A 364 -1.11 -10.56 25.44
N GLU A 365 -1.15 -10.50 26.76
CA GLU A 365 -2.42 -10.42 27.51
C GLU A 365 -3.08 -9.05 27.32
N TRP A 366 -2.28 -7.98 27.35
CA TRP A 366 -2.75 -6.62 27.08
C TRP A 366 -3.31 -6.48 25.67
N GLU A 367 -2.61 -7.00 24.64
CA GLU A 367 -3.01 -6.91 23.23
C GLU A 367 -4.34 -7.62 22.99
N LYS A 368 -4.55 -8.81 23.59
CA LYS A 368 -5.84 -9.53 23.51
C LYS A 368 -7.00 -8.69 24.06
N LYS A 369 -6.77 -7.98 25.16
CA LYS A 369 -7.76 -7.09 25.76
C LYS A 369 -8.01 -5.87 24.88
N ALA A 370 -6.95 -5.20 24.42
CA ALA A 370 -7.04 -4.04 23.55
C ALA A 370 -7.73 -4.35 22.21
N LEU A 371 -7.43 -5.51 21.61
CA LEU A 371 -8.14 -6.02 20.42
C LEU A 371 -9.63 -6.23 20.70
N SER A 372 -9.97 -6.81 21.86
CA SER A 372 -11.37 -6.98 22.25
C SER A 372 -12.08 -5.63 22.38
N ASP A 373 -11.43 -4.62 22.96
CA ASP A 373 -11.97 -3.27 23.09
C ASP A 373 -12.16 -2.59 21.73
N ILE A 374 -11.21 -2.73 20.79
CA ILE A 374 -11.37 -2.27 19.40
C ILE A 374 -12.59 -2.92 18.74
N LEU A 375 -12.88 -4.19 19.04
CA LEU A 375 -14.02 -4.92 18.48
C LEU A 375 -15.35 -4.57 19.16
N LEU A 376 -15.34 -4.19 20.43
CA LEU A 376 -16.53 -3.85 21.23
C LEU A 376 -16.95 -2.39 21.12
N ASN A 377 -16.02 -1.48 20.85
CA ASN A 377 -16.29 -0.05 20.68
C ASN A 377 -16.96 0.25 19.32
N THR A 378 -18.22 -0.17 19.21
CA THR A 378 -19.21 0.35 18.24
C THR A 378 -20.26 1.09 19.04
N ASN A 379 -20.29 2.43 18.94
CA ASN A 379 -21.45 3.22 19.37
C ASN A 379 -22.32 3.53 18.17
#